data_AF-A0A358XWY7-F1
#
_entry.id   AF-A0A358XWY7-F1
#
_cell.length_a   1.000
_cell.length_b   1.000
_cell.length_c   1.000
_cell.angle_alpha   90.00
_cell.angle_beta   90.00
_cell.angle_gamma   90.00
#
_symmetry.space_group_name_H-M   'P 1'
#
loop_
_entity.id
_entity.type
_entity.pdbx_description
1 polymer ?
#
loop_
_entity_poly.entity_id
_entity_poly.type
_entity_poly.pdbx_seq_one_letter_code
_entity_poly.pdbx_strand_id
1 'polypeptide(L)'
;MVGEFEDTLPSFFSESRPTASVINYDADLYSSTICALKSSKSVIDENTILIFDEFLINESWENDEYRALSDFCAIVACTYEVIAVSFFSKQVAVKLIGI
;
A
#
# COMPACT_ATOMS: atom_id res chain seq x y z
N MET A 1 18.02 4.05 4.77
CA MET A 1 18.12 2.72 5.42
C MET A 1 18.30 1.68 4.33
N VAL A 2 18.91 0.54 4.63
CA VAL A 2 19.04 -0.60 3.72
C VAL A 2 18.66 -1.84 4.53
N GLY A 3 17.73 -2.66 4.04
CA GLY A 3 17.24 -3.85 4.73
C GLY A 3 15.83 -4.23 4.27
N GLU A 4 15.33 -5.35 4.79
CA GLU A 4 13.98 -5.84 4.51
C GLU A 4 12.90 -4.90 5.09
N PHE A 5 11.70 -4.96 4.52
CA PHE A 5 10.57 -4.12 4.93
C PHE A 5 10.22 -4.33 6.41
N GLU A 6 10.16 -5.59 6.84
CA GLU A 6 9.81 -5.98 8.20
C GLU A 6 10.84 -5.52 9.25
N ASP A 7 12.11 -5.41 8.86
CA ASP A 7 13.18 -4.97 9.75
C ASP A 7 13.29 -3.44 9.82
N THR A 8 12.94 -2.74 8.74
CA THR A 8 13.27 -1.32 8.59
C THR A 8 12.07 -0.39 8.73
N LEU A 9 10.90 -0.74 8.18
CA LEU A 9 9.73 0.14 8.20
C LEU A 9 9.14 0.36 9.59
N PRO A 10 9.02 -0.66 10.47
CA PRO A 10 8.54 -0.42 11.83
C PRO A 10 9.41 0.58 12.60
N SER A 11 10.74 0.49 12.44
CA SER A 11 11.66 1.47 13.06
C SER A 11 11.51 2.85 12.42
N PHE A 12 11.41 2.93 11.08
CA PHE A 12 11.26 4.20 10.36
C PHE A 12 9.99 4.98 10.76
N PHE A 13 8.88 4.28 10.94
CA PHE A 13 7.58 4.83 11.35
C PHE A 13 7.34 4.82 12.87
N SER A 14 8.34 4.44 13.67
CA SER A 14 8.27 4.55 15.14
C SER A 14 8.28 6.00 15.62
N GLU A 15 8.85 6.90 14.82
CA GLU A 15 8.81 8.35 15.01
C GLU A 15 7.58 8.95 14.30
N SER A 16 7.03 10.03 14.85
CA SER A 16 5.95 10.77 14.20
C SER A 16 6.44 11.35 12.86
N ARG A 17 5.65 11.13 11.82
CA ARG A 17 5.88 11.63 10.46
C ARG A 17 4.66 12.44 10.04
N PRO A 18 4.83 13.47 9.20
CA PRO A 18 3.70 14.17 8.61
C PRO A 18 2.90 13.23 7.70
N THR A 19 1.60 13.49 7.57
CA THR A 19 0.70 12.80 6.64
C THR A 19 1.27 12.85 5.23
N ALA A 20 1.25 11.71 4.54
CA ALA A 20 1.70 11.61 3.16
C ALA A 20 0.59 12.04 2.20
N SER A 21 0.91 12.84 1.19
CA SER A 21 -0.05 13.09 0.10
C SER A 21 -0.12 11.90 -0.86
N VAL A 22 1.00 11.21 -1.06
CA VAL A 22 1.14 10.07 -1.97
C VAL A 22 2.09 9.05 -1.36
N ILE A 23 1.76 7.76 -1.51
CA ILE A 23 2.65 6.65 -1.21
C ILE A 23 2.69 5.73 -2.43
N ASN A 24 3.89 5.38 -2.89
CA ASN A 24 4.09 4.41 -3.97
C ASN A 24 4.59 3.09 -3.39
N TYR A 25 3.85 2.02 -3.62
CA TYR A 25 4.18 0.64 -3.28
C TYR A 25 4.67 -0.07 -4.54
N ASP A 26 5.94 -0.42 -4.52
CA ASP A 26 6.67 -1.17 -5.54
C ASP A 26 7.41 -2.28 -4.80
N ALA A 27 6.63 -3.22 -4.24
CA ALA A 27 7.12 -4.20 -3.28
C ALA A 27 6.91 -5.65 -3.74
N ASP A 28 6.20 -5.83 -4.85
CA ASP A 28 5.87 -7.06 -5.59
C ASP A 28 5.09 -8.11 -4.79
N LEU A 29 5.61 -8.50 -3.63
CA LEU A 29 5.11 -9.61 -2.82
C LEU A 29 4.06 -9.17 -1.80
N TYR A 30 3.09 -10.04 -1.55
CA TYR A 30 2.12 -9.87 -0.46
C TYR A 30 2.76 -9.45 0.87
N SER A 31 3.79 -10.16 1.31
CA SER A 31 4.43 -9.95 2.63
C SER A 31 5.05 -8.57 2.76
N SER A 32 5.70 -8.09 1.69
CA SER A 32 6.33 -6.78 1.65
C SER A 32 5.26 -5.68 1.64
N THR A 33 4.23 -5.82 0.80
CA THR A 33 3.15 -4.83 0.66
C THR A 33 2.30 -4.72 1.92
N ILE A 34 1.92 -5.84 2.56
CA ILE A 34 1.15 -5.80 3.82
C ILE A 34 1.96 -5.21 4.97
N CYS A 35 3.27 -5.48 5.02
CA CYS A 35 4.17 -4.87 5.99
C CYS A 35 4.24 -3.35 5.78
N ALA A 36 4.40 -2.92 4.52
CA ALA A 36 4.44 -1.52 4.16
C ALA A 36 3.16 -0.78 4.55
N LEU A 37 2.00 -1.31 4.15
CA LEU A 37 0.67 -0.74 4.45
C LEU A 37 0.42 -0.61 5.97
N LYS A 38 0.73 -1.65 6.74
CA LYS A 38 0.57 -1.62 8.21
C LYS A 38 1.49 -0.59 8.85
N SER A 39 2.74 -0.51 8.39
CA SER A 39 3.74 0.40 8.95
C SER A 39 3.43 1.86 8.61
N SER A 40 3.01 2.13 7.38
CA SER A 40 2.69 3.48 6.89
C SER A 40 1.32 3.99 7.32
N LYS A 41 0.47 3.16 7.95
CA LYS A 41 -0.89 3.55 8.38
C LYS A 41 -0.94 4.89 9.13
N SER A 42 0.05 5.19 9.97
CA SER A 42 0.09 6.41 10.77
C SER A 42 0.20 7.71 9.96
N VAL A 43 0.55 7.62 8.68
CA VAL A 43 0.69 8.77 7.77
C VAL A 43 -0.36 8.77 6.66
N ILE A 44 -1.38 7.90 6.73
CA ILE A 44 -2.44 7.80 5.72
C ILE A 44 -3.72 8.44 6.27
N ASP A 45 -4.32 9.30 5.46
CA ASP A 45 -5.63 9.92 5.68
C ASP A 45 -6.54 9.75 4.44
N GLU A 46 -7.74 10.33 4.47
CA GLU A 46 -8.71 10.27 3.37
C GLU A 46 -8.28 10.99 2.08
N ASN A 47 -7.20 11.78 2.14
CA ASN A 47 -6.65 12.54 1.03
C ASN A 47 -5.40 11.89 0.43
N THR A 48 -4.85 10.88 1.11
CA THR A 48 -3.67 10.15 0.68
C THR A 48 -3.99 9.28 -0.54
N ILE A 49 -3.13 9.37 -1.57
CA ILE A 49 -3.20 8.49 -2.75
C ILE A 49 -2.20 7.35 -2.57
N LEU A 50 -2.68 6.12 -2.69
CA LEU A 50 -1.85 4.91 -2.66
C LEU A 50 -1.68 4.39 -4.08
N ILE A 51 -0.45 4.22 -4.55
CA ILE A 51 -0.11 3.70 -5.87
C ILE A 51 0.54 2.33 -5.70
N PHE A 52 0.15 1.37 -6.53
CA PHE A 52 0.66 -0.01 -6.52
C PHE A 52 1.20 -0.36 -7.91
N ASP A 53 2.44 -0.81 -8.03
CA ASP A 53 3.11 -1.09 -9.32
C ASP A 53 2.67 -2.41 -9.96
N GLU A 54 2.49 -3.44 -9.14
CA GLU A 54 2.17 -4.81 -9.59
C GLU A 54 0.74 -5.23 -9.22
N PHE A 55 -0.18 -4.28 -9.25
CA PHE A 55 -1.56 -4.51 -8.81
C PHE A 55 -2.39 -5.37 -9.79
N LEU A 56 -2.01 -5.41 -11.07
CA LEU A 56 -2.77 -6.08 -12.13
C LEU A 56 -1.85 -6.87 -13.09
N ILE A 57 -2.43 -7.83 -13.82
CA ILE A 57 -1.88 -8.49 -15.03
C ILE A 57 -0.72 -9.49 -14.78
N ASN A 58 -0.02 -9.42 -13.65
CA ASN A 58 1.00 -10.43 -13.29
C ASN A 58 0.36 -11.76 -12.89
N GLU A 59 1.02 -12.90 -13.11
CA GLU A 59 0.40 -14.23 -12.87
C GLU A 59 -0.14 -14.41 -11.44
N SER A 60 0.55 -13.85 -10.44
CA SER A 60 0.22 -13.95 -9.03
C SER A 60 -0.47 -12.71 -8.46
N TRP A 61 -0.88 -11.74 -9.30
CA TRP A 61 -1.40 -10.42 -8.86
C TRP A 61 -2.48 -10.53 -7.77
N GLU A 62 -3.41 -11.48 -7.91
CA GLU A 62 -4.50 -11.71 -6.96
C GLU A 62 -4.03 -12.12 -5.56
N ASN A 63 -2.86 -12.74 -5.45
CA ASN A 63 -2.29 -13.23 -4.20
C ASN A 63 -1.27 -12.27 -3.57
N ASP A 64 -0.85 -11.24 -4.32
CA ASP A 64 0.22 -10.32 -3.94
C ASP A 64 -0.34 -8.96 -3.48
N GLU A 65 -0.04 -7.86 -4.20
CA GLU A 65 -0.38 -6.50 -3.77
C GLU A 65 -1.89 -6.28 -3.64
N TYR A 66 -2.68 -6.86 -4.55
CA TYR A 66 -4.15 -6.81 -4.46
C TYR A 66 -4.66 -7.45 -3.17
N ARG A 67 -4.15 -8.64 -2.83
CA ARG A 67 -4.51 -9.32 -1.58
C ARG A 67 -4.07 -8.53 -0.37
N ALA A 68 -2.85 -7.97 -0.39
CA ALA A 68 -2.34 -7.16 0.70
C ALA A 68 -3.22 -5.94 0.96
N LEU A 69 -3.64 -5.22 -0.09
CA LEU A 69 -4.58 -4.10 0.06
C LEU A 69 -5.94 -4.58 0.59
N SER A 70 -6.49 -5.68 0.06
CA SER A 70 -7.76 -6.25 0.50
C SER A 70 -7.75 -6.63 1.99
N ASP A 71 -6.72 -7.35 2.41
CA ASP A 71 -6.53 -7.76 3.81
C ASP A 71 -6.30 -6.54 4.72
N PHE A 72 -5.53 -5.55 4.27
CA PHE A 72 -5.32 -4.30 5.01
C PHE A 72 -6.65 -3.56 5.23
N CYS A 73 -7.45 -3.41 4.18
CA CYS A 73 -8.78 -2.79 4.29
C CYS A 73 -9.70 -3.54 5.25
N ALA A 74 -9.67 -4.89 5.24
CA ALA A 74 -10.40 -5.70 6.21
C ALA A 74 -9.92 -5.49 7.65
N ILE A 75 -8.61 -5.36 7.88
CA ILE A 75 -8.01 -5.11 9.20
C ILE A 75 -8.38 -3.74 9.75
N VAL A 76 -8.39 -2.72 8.88
CA VAL A 76 -8.64 -1.33 9.26
C VAL A 76 -10.13 -0.96 9.20
N ALA A 77 -10.97 -1.88 8.71
CA ALA A 77 -12.40 -1.66 8.49
C ALA A 77 -12.70 -0.48 7.55
N CYS A 78 -11.87 -0.31 6.51
CA CYS A 78 -12.06 0.67 5.46
C CYS A 78 -12.30 -0.04 4.11
N THR A 79 -12.69 0.72 3.10
CA THR A 79 -12.71 0.27 1.70
C THR A 79 -11.78 1.17 0.87
N TYR A 80 -11.77 1.01 -0.45
CA TYR A 80 -11.00 1.88 -1.32
C TYR A 80 -11.77 2.18 -2.62
N GLU A 81 -11.45 3.32 -3.20
CA GLU A 81 -11.87 3.75 -4.52
C GLU A 81 -10.67 3.71 -5.47
N VAL A 82 -10.83 3.11 -6.64
CA VAL A 82 -9.82 3.16 -7.70
C VAL A 82 -9.97 4.47 -8.46
N ILE A 83 -8.92 5.30 -8.44
CA ILE A 83 -8.94 6.64 -9.05
C ILE A 83 -8.21 6.70 -10.40
N ALA A 84 -7.25 5.80 -10.64
CA ALA A 84 -6.57 5.67 -11.92
C ALA A 84 -6.02 4.25 -12.13
N VAL A 85 -5.96 3.83 -13.39
CA VAL A 85 -5.40 2.54 -13.81
C VAL A 85 -4.55 2.77 -15.05
N SER A 86 -3.37 2.16 -15.09
CA SER A 86 -2.48 2.13 -16.25
C SER A 86 -2.17 0.68 -16.61
N PHE A 87 -2.73 0.17 -17.71
CA PHE A 87 -2.43 -1.18 -18.17
C PHE A 87 -1.02 -1.31 -18.77
N PHE A 88 -0.42 -0.20 -19.21
CA PHE A 88 0.93 -0.21 -19.76
C PHE A 88 1.98 -0.40 -18.66
N SER A 89 1.82 0.31 -17.54
CA SER A 89 2.71 0.18 -16.38
C SER A 89 2.19 -0.78 -15.32
N LYS A 90 1.01 -1.37 -15.50
CA LYS A 90 0.29 -2.23 -14.52
C LYS A 90 -0.11 -1.52 -13.21
N GLN A 91 0.19 -0.22 -13.11
CA GLN A 91 -0.08 0.57 -11.93
C GLN A 91 -1.56 0.82 -11.68
N VAL A 92 -1.93 0.83 -10.41
CA VAL A 92 -3.24 1.27 -9.93
C VAL A 92 -3.06 2.28 -8.82
N ALA A 93 -3.79 3.39 -8.91
CA ALA A 93 -3.89 4.38 -7.85
C ALA A 93 -5.26 4.28 -7.18
N VAL A 94 -5.26 4.26 -5.85
CA VAL A 94 -6.47 4.17 -5.03
C VAL A 94 -6.48 5.23 -3.93
N LYS A 95 -7.68 5.51 -3.42
CA LYS A 95 -7.91 6.26 -2.18
C LYS A 95 -8.66 5.38 -1.19
N LEU A 96 -8.29 5.43 0.08
CA LEU A 96 -9.03 4.73 1.13
C LEU A 96 -10.30 5.51 1.48
N ILE A 97 -11.36 4.78 1.82
CA ILE A 97 -12.67 5.31 2.20
C ILE A 97 -13.03 4.76 3.59
N GLY A 98 -13.33 5.66 4.53
CA GLY A 98 -13.68 5.29 5.91
C GLY A 98 -12.48 4.93 6.80
N ILE A 99 -11.33 5.55 6.55
CA ILE A 99 -10.14 5.47 7.42
C ILE A 99 -10.20 6.48 8.57
#